data_AF-A0A5C7Y1P6-F1
#
_entry.id   AF-A0A5C7Y1P6-F1
#
_cell.length_a   1.000
_cell.length_b   1.000
_cell.length_c   1.000
_cell.angle_alpha   90.00
_cell.angle_beta   90.00
_cell.angle_gamma   90.00
#
_symmetry.space_group_name_H-M   'P 1'
#
loop_
_entity.id
_entity.type
_entity.pdbx_description
1 polymer ?
#
loop_
_entity_poly.entity_id
_entity_poly.type
_entity_poly.pdbx_seq_one_letter_code
_entity_poly.pdbx_strand_id
1 'polypeptide(L)' 'MAKNLAAVIGTGQTKYVAKRKDVSMNGLVREAIDKALSNYASTSEDYNSGVVG' A
#
# COMPACT_ATOMS: atom_id res chain seq x y z
N MET A 1 -13.35 -27.17 -0.33
CA MET A 1 -13.19 -25.81 0.26
C MET A 1 -11.73 -25.74 0.71
N ALA A 2 -10.84 -24.83 0.28
CA ALA A 2 -11.01 -23.46 -0.22
C ALA A 2 -10.07 -23.20 -1.41
N LYS A 3 -10.63 -22.59 -2.46
CA LYS A 3 -9.96 -22.33 -3.75
C LYS A 3 -9.08 -21.06 -3.72
N ASN A 4 -9.18 -20.25 -2.66
CA ASN A 4 -8.51 -18.95 -2.54
C ASN A 4 -7.71 -18.90 -1.23
N LEU A 5 -6.38 -18.92 -1.34
CA LEU A 5 -5.42 -18.81 -0.22
C LEU A 5 -4.99 -17.37 0.05
N ALA A 6 -5.44 -16.42 -0.76
CA ALA A 6 -5.10 -15.01 -0.67
C ALA A 6 -6.38 -14.17 -0.58
N ALA A 7 -6.35 -13.14 0.26
CA ALA A 7 -7.40 -12.15 0.41
C ALA A 7 -6.80 -10.76 0.36
N VAL A 8 -7.54 -9.81 -0.22
CA VAL A 8 -7.19 -8.39 -0.15
C VAL A 8 -7.73 -7.86 1.17
N ILE A 9 -6.81 -7.55 2.09
CA ILE A 9 -7.13 -7.10 3.45
C ILE A 9 -7.10 -5.58 3.61
N GLY A 10 -6.44 -4.87 2.68
CA GLY A 10 -6.36 -3.42 2.67
C GLY A 10 -5.88 -2.88 1.33
N THR A 11 -6.34 -1.69 0.97
CA THR A 11 -5.92 -0.95 -0.22
C THR A 11 -5.59 0.49 0.16
N GLY A 12 -4.60 1.10 -0.47
CA GLY A 12 -4.22 2.50 -0.23
C GLY A 12 -3.88 3.22 -1.53
N GLN A 13 -4.33 4.46 -1.64
CA GLN A 13 -4.01 5.33 -2.77
C GLN A 13 -3.37 6.62 -2.27
N THR A 14 -2.38 7.11 -3.02
CA THR A 14 -1.84 8.45 -2.79
C THR A 14 -2.93 9.51 -2.87
N LYS A 15 -2.73 10.63 -2.18
CA LYS A 15 -3.62 11.79 -2.25
C LYS A 15 -3.74 12.33 -3.68
N TYR A 16 -2.74 12.07 -4.51
CA TYR A 16 -2.68 12.53 -5.88
C TYR A 16 -3.28 11.50 -6.84
N VAL A 17 -4.06 11.99 -7.80
CA VAL A 17 -4.68 11.19 -8.87
C VAL A 17 -3.72 11.04 -10.07
N ALA A 18 -2.72 11.93 -10.20
CA ALA A 18 -1.78 11.96 -11.31
C ALA A 18 -0.33 12.13 -10.84
N LYS A 19 0.63 11.72 -11.70
CA LYS A 19 2.08 11.87 -11.44
C LYS A 19 2.43 13.34 -11.26
N ARG A 20 3.10 13.63 -10.15
CA ARG A 20 3.55 14.97 -9.73
C ARG A 20 5.08 14.98 -9.79
N LYS A 21 5.66 16.00 -10.44
CA LYS A 21 7.13 16.12 -10.63
C LYS A 21 7.86 16.65 -9.40
N ASP A 22 7.11 17.21 -8.45
CA ASP A 22 7.55 17.75 -7.16
C ASP A 22 7.70 16.68 -6.07
N VAL A 23 7.23 15.46 -6.32
CA VAL A 23 7.32 14.34 -5.37
C VAL A 23 8.03 13.16 -6.01
N SER A 24 8.94 12.54 -5.25
CA SER A 24 9.62 11.34 -5.71
C SER A 24 8.64 10.17 -5.76
N MET A 25 8.88 9.23 -6.69
CA MET A 25 8.10 8.00 -6.77
C MET A 25 8.11 7.23 -5.43
N ASN A 26 9.25 7.25 -4.72
CA ASN A 26 9.37 6.63 -3.40
C ASN A 26 8.46 7.27 -2.34
N GLY A 27 8.30 8.60 -2.36
CA GLY A 27 7.39 9.31 -1.46
C GLY A 27 5.92 8.96 -1.73
N LEU A 28 5.55 8.84 -3.01
CA LEU A 28 4.22 8.41 -3.41
C LEU A 28 3.94 6.96 -2.98
N VAL A 29 4.87 6.04 -3.22
CA VAL A 29 4.73 4.63 -2.82
C VAL A 29 4.60 4.50 -1.30
N ARG A 30 5.37 5.28 -0.53
CA ARG A 30 5.29 5.25 0.94
C ARG A 30 3.92 5.73 1.44
N GLU A 31 3.41 6.83 0.89
CA GLU A 31 2.08 7.34 1.25
C GLU A 31 0.96 6.33 0.96
N ALA A 32 1.04 5.63 -0.18
CA ALA A 32 0.07 4.59 -0.52
C ALA A 32 0.13 3.40 0.45
N ILE A 33 1.33 2.96 0.85
CA ILE A 33 1.54 1.87 1.80
C ILE A 33 1.02 2.25 3.19
N ASP A 34 1.35 3.44 3.68
CA ASP A 34 0.93 3.89 5.01
C ASP A 34 -0.61 3.96 5.11
N LYS A 35 -1.28 4.38 4.03
CA LYS A 35 -2.75 4.36 3.95
C LYS A 35 -3.32 2.95 3.86
N ALA A 36 -2.68 2.05 3.13
CA ALA A 36 -3.11 0.66 3.03
C ALA A 36 -3.03 -0.04 4.40
N LEU A 37 -1.96 0.20 5.16
CA LEU A 37 -1.76 -0.33 6.50
C LEU A 37 -2.76 0.28 7.51
N SER A 38 -2.96 1.60 7.46
CA SER A 38 -3.97 2.29 8.27
C SER A 38 -5.39 1.77 8.03
N ASN A 39 -5.73 1.36 6.80
CA ASN A 39 -7.05 0.81 6.48
C ASN A 39 -7.32 -0.57 7.09
N TYR A 40 -6.27 -1.28 7.51
CA TYR A 40 -6.36 -2.61 8.10
C TYR A 40 -5.92 -2.62 9.59
N ALA A 41 -5.64 -1.45 10.18
CA ALA A 41 -5.14 -1.30 11.55
C ALA A 41 -3.90 -2.17 11.87
N SER A 42 -3.09 -2.46 10.85
CA SER A 42 -1.81 -3.15 11.01
C SER A 42 -0.66 -2.17 11.05
N THR A 43 0.40 -2.54 11.75
CA THR A 43 1.63 -1.75 11.82
C THR A 43 2.62 -2.22 10.77
N SER A 44 3.63 -1.40 10.48
CA SER A 44 4.73 -1.77 9.57
C SER A 44 5.56 -2.97 10.06
N GLU A 45 5.35 -3.42 11.31
CA GLU A 45 6.03 -4.58 11.89
C GLU A 45 5.42 -5.91 11.41
N ASP A 46 4.13 -5.92 11.06
CA ASP A 46 3.43 -7.09 10.51
C ASP A 46 3.75 -7.31 9.01
N TYR A 47 4.47 -6.37 8.40
CA TYR A 47 4.75 -6.36 6.97
C TYR A 47 6.07 -7.06 6.63
N ASN A 48 5.98 -8.21 5.97
CA ASN A 48 7.17 -9.00 5.66
C ASN A 48 7.80 -8.70 4.27
N SER A 49 7.02 -8.25 3.28
CA SER A 49 7.51 -8.09 1.90
C SER A 49 6.67 -7.18 1.02
N GLY A 50 7.32 -6.48 0.08
CA GLY A 50 6.67 -5.60 -0.90
C GLY A 50 7.16 -5.77 -2.33
N VAL A 51 6.23 -5.67 -3.28
CA VAL A 51 6.51 -5.64 -4.73
C VAL A 51 6.03 -4.30 -5.28
N VAL A 52 6.92 -3.58 -5.97
CA VAL A 52 6.63 -2.31 -6.64
C VAL A 52 6.87 -2.52 -8.14
N GLY A 53 5.90 -2.12 -8.96
CA GLY A 53 5.94 -2.20 -10.42
C GLY A 53 5.75 -0.86 -11.11
#